data_AF-A0A7S2GD76-F1
#
_entry.id   AF-A0A7S2GD76-F1
#
_cell.length_a   1.000
_cell.length_b   1.000
_cell.length_c   1.000
_cell.angle_alpha   90.00
_cell.angle_beta   90.00
_cell.angle_gamma   90.00
#
_symmetry.space_group_name_H-M   'P 1'
#
loop_
_entity.id
_entity.type
_entity.pdbx_description
1 polymer ?
#
loop_
_entity_poly.entity_id
_entity_poly.type
_entity_poly.pdbx_seq_one_letter_code
_entity_poly.pdbx_strand_id
1 'polypeptide(L)'
;EKNLSKAYASFSLPKAEEGFDAVTYAWQSEAQSAELLKTWVLERKKTQKIEDLQPGASFKELWSNWTKTLQEWRKIQTEYKDPAKRKALLARRKEEAKKRKTES
;
A
#
# COMPACT_ATOMS: atom_id res chain seq x y z
N GLU A 1 -18.74 4.79 -11.17
CA GLU A 1 -17.47 4.29 -11.75
C GLU A 1 -16.85 3.07 -11.05
N LYS A 2 -16.89 2.95 -9.70
CA LYS A 2 -16.26 1.82 -8.95
C LYS A 2 -16.54 0.39 -9.44
N ASN A 3 -17.69 0.10 -10.03
CA ASN A 3 -18.04 -1.26 -10.47
C ASN A 3 -17.39 -1.64 -11.82
N LEU A 4 -17.25 -0.68 -12.74
CA LEU A 4 -16.61 -0.91 -14.04
C LEU A 4 -15.11 -1.20 -13.86
N SER A 5 -14.48 -0.58 -12.87
CA SER A 5 -13.06 -0.78 -12.55
C SER A 5 -12.70 -2.18 -12.07
N LYS A 6 -13.67 -3.00 -11.64
CA LYS A 6 -13.43 -4.37 -11.20
C LYS A 6 -13.92 -5.39 -12.22
N ALA A 7 -14.96 -5.06 -12.97
CA ALA A 7 -15.60 -5.98 -13.92
C ALA A 7 -14.97 -5.99 -15.32
N TYR A 8 -14.20 -4.95 -15.71
CA TYR A 8 -13.67 -4.85 -17.08
C TYR A 8 -12.80 -6.05 -17.50
N ALA A 9 -12.12 -6.72 -16.56
CA ALA A 9 -11.30 -7.89 -16.83
C ALA A 9 -12.11 -9.16 -17.11
N SER A 10 -13.40 -9.17 -16.73
CA SER A 10 -14.33 -10.28 -16.89
C SER A 10 -15.21 -10.15 -18.13
N PHE A 11 -15.04 -9.08 -18.92
CA PHE A 11 -15.82 -8.90 -20.14
C PHE A 11 -15.38 -9.87 -21.23
N SER A 12 -16.35 -10.55 -21.81
CA SER A 12 -16.18 -11.46 -22.93
C SER A 12 -17.22 -11.17 -24.00
N LEU A 13 -16.92 -11.59 -25.24
CA LEU A 13 -17.92 -11.62 -26.29
C LEU A 13 -18.84 -12.83 -26.08
N PRO A 14 -20.14 -12.70 -26.42
CA PRO A 14 -21.09 -13.79 -26.33
C PRO A 14 -20.69 -14.93 -27.28
N LYS A 15 -20.80 -16.16 -26.79
CA LYS A 15 -20.51 -17.37 -27.57
C LYS A 15 -21.81 -18.04 -28.01
N ALA A 16 -21.78 -18.70 -29.17
CA ALA A 16 -22.93 -19.47 -29.65
C ALA A 16 -23.38 -20.57 -28.65
N GLU A 17 -22.45 -21.09 -27.84
CA GLU A 17 -22.72 -22.12 -26.82
C GLU A 17 -23.50 -21.60 -25.60
N GLU A 18 -23.68 -20.28 -25.46
CA GLU A 18 -24.42 -19.67 -24.35
C GLU A 18 -25.94 -19.65 -24.57
N GLY A 19 -26.42 -20.22 -25.69
CA GLY A 19 -27.85 -20.36 -26.00
C GLY A 19 -28.48 -19.16 -26.71
N PHE A 20 -27.67 -18.35 -27.39
CA PHE A 20 -28.16 -17.22 -28.20
C PHE A 20 -28.64 -17.70 -29.57
N ASP A 21 -29.80 -17.19 -30.00
CA ASP A 21 -30.43 -17.54 -31.28
C ASP A 21 -29.59 -17.07 -32.48
N ALA A 22 -28.96 -15.89 -32.38
CA ALA A 22 -27.93 -15.42 -33.30
C ALA A 22 -27.06 -14.32 -32.67
N VAL A 23 -25.74 -14.36 -32.93
CA VAL A 23 -24.80 -13.27 -32.58
C VAL A 23 -24.42 -12.53 -33.85
N THR A 24 -24.89 -11.30 -33.99
CA THR A 24 -24.62 -10.45 -35.18
C THR A 24 -23.60 -9.38 -34.84
N TYR A 25 -22.48 -9.39 -35.56
CA TYR A 25 -21.46 -8.34 -35.44
C TYR A 25 -21.71 -7.26 -36.49
N ALA A 26 -22.42 -6.19 -36.11
CA ALA A 26 -22.91 -5.16 -37.03
C ALA A 26 -21.83 -4.25 -37.65
N TRP A 27 -20.63 -4.20 -37.06
CA TRP A 27 -19.60 -3.21 -37.40
C TRP A 27 -18.32 -3.83 -37.95
N GLN A 28 -17.84 -4.91 -37.33
CA GLN A 28 -16.60 -5.60 -37.69
C GLN A 28 -16.77 -7.10 -37.50
N SER A 29 -15.85 -7.91 -38.01
CA SER A 29 -15.92 -9.37 -37.80
C SER A 29 -15.75 -9.74 -36.31
N GLU A 30 -16.16 -10.96 -35.96
CA GLU A 30 -15.94 -11.53 -34.63
C GLU A 30 -14.48 -11.43 -34.19
N ALA A 31 -13.55 -11.80 -35.07
CA ALA A 31 -12.11 -11.77 -34.78
C ALA A 31 -11.61 -10.35 -34.44
N GLN A 32 -12.03 -9.35 -35.22
CA GLN A 32 -11.65 -7.96 -34.98
C GLN A 32 -12.30 -7.41 -33.72
N SER A 33 -13.54 -7.78 -33.44
CA SER A 33 -14.25 -7.40 -32.21
C SER A 33 -13.57 -7.99 -30.98
N ALA A 34 -13.10 -9.24 -31.06
CA ALA A 34 -12.39 -9.92 -29.98
C ALA A 34 -11.03 -9.26 -29.70
N GLU A 35 -10.30 -8.89 -30.76
CA GLU A 35 -9.02 -8.20 -30.64
C GLU A 35 -9.17 -6.80 -30.06
N LEU A 36 -10.21 -6.07 -30.46
CA LEU A 36 -10.54 -4.75 -29.92
C LEU A 36 -10.89 -4.83 -28.43
N LEU A 37 -11.75 -5.78 -28.04
CA LEU A 37 -12.09 -6.00 -26.63
C LEU A 37 -10.84 -6.34 -25.81
N LYS A 38 -9.98 -7.22 -26.31
CA LYS A 38 -8.72 -7.59 -25.66
C LYS A 38 -7.79 -6.40 -25.49
N THR A 39 -7.63 -5.59 -26.53
CA THR A 39 -6.80 -4.37 -26.51
C THR A 39 -7.35 -3.37 -25.49
N TRP A 40 -8.66 -3.14 -25.49
CA TRP A 40 -9.33 -2.28 -24.52
C TRP A 40 -9.15 -2.77 -23.08
N VAL A 41 -9.30 -4.07 -22.82
CA VAL A 41 -9.06 -4.65 -21.49
C VAL A 41 -7.61 -4.44 -21.07
N LEU A 42 -6.64 -4.63 -21.97
CA LEU A 42 -5.21 -4.40 -21.69
C LEU A 42 -4.91 -2.93 -21.39
N GLU A 43 -5.47 -1.99 -22.13
CA GLU A 43 -5.32 -0.55 -21.86
C GLU A 43 -5.93 -0.19 -20.50
N ARG A 44 -7.09 -0.75 -20.16
CA ARG A 44 -7.71 -0.56 -18.85
C ARG A 44 -6.87 -1.17 -17.72
N LYS A 45 -6.25 -2.33 -17.91
CA LYS A 45 -5.29 -2.90 -16.94
C LYS A 45 -4.08 -1.99 -16.70
N LYS A 46 -3.58 -1.33 -17.75
CA LYS A 46 -2.41 -0.43 -17.66
C LYS A 46 -2.74 0.92 -17.01
N THR A 47 -3.92 1.46 -17.28
CA THR A 47 -4.30 2.83 -16.88
C THR A 47 -5.03 2.87 -15.55
N GLN A 48 -5.68 1.78 -15.13
CA GLN A 48 -6.43 1.76 -13.89
C GLN A 48 -5.54 1.44 -12.69
N LYS A 49 -5.80 2.16 -11.60
CA LYS A 49 -5.15 1.95 -10.31
C LYS A 49 -5.50 0.55 -9.79
N ILE A 50 -4.47 -0.22 -9.41
CA ILE A 50 -4.65 -1.49 -8.72
C ILE A 50 -5.19 -1.17 -7.31
N GLU A 51 -6.48 -1.39 -7.07
CA GLU A 51 -7.11 -1.09 -5.78
C GLU A 51 -6.78 -2.12 -4.70
N ASP A 52 -6.50 -3.38 -5.09
CA ASP A 52 -6.31 -4.49 -4.16
C ASP A 52 -4.83 -4.86 -3.94
N LEU A 53 -3.89 -3.94 -4.25
CA LEU A 53 -2.46 -4.18 -4.02
C LEU A 53 -2.18 -4.23 -2.51
N GLN A 54 -2.12 -5.43 -1.95
CA GLN A 54 -1.73 -5.64 -0.58
C GLN A 54 -0.21 -5.49 -0.43
N PRO A 55 0.28 -4.73 0.56
CA PRO A 55 1.71 -4.68 0.82
C PRO A 55 2.22 -6.07 1.20
N GLY A 56 3.33 -6.48 0.57
CA GLY A 56 3.98 -7.76 0.86
C GLY A 56 4.45 -7.87 2.31
N ALA A 57 4.72 -9.09 2.77
CA ALA A 57 5.16 -9.36 4.14
C ALA A 57 6.40 -8.55 4.54
N SER A 58 7.38 -8.44 3.64
CA SER A 58 8.60 -7.63 3.85
C SER A 58 8.30 -6.14 4.04
N PHE A 59 7.33 -5.58 3.30
CA PHE A 59 6.92 -4.19 3.48
C PHE A 59 6.27 -3.97 4.85
N LYS A 60 5.41 -4.90 5.28
CA LYS A 60 4.76 -4.82 6.61
C LYS A 60 5.78 -4.86 7.75
N GLU A 61 6.80 -5.69 7.62
CA GLU A 61 7.90 -5.78 8.60
C GLU A 61 8.71 -4.48 8.66
N LEU A 62 9.16 -3.98 7.50
CA LEU A 62 9.88 -2.71 7.40
C LEU A 62 9.04 -1.54 7.93
N TRP A 63 7.75 -1.51 7.62
CA TRP A 63 6.81 -0.51 8.11
C TRP A 63 6.66 -0.54 9.63
N SER A 64 6.54 -1.73 10.20
CA SER A 64 6.47 -1.92 11.66
C SER A 64 7.75 -1.42 12.35
N ASN A 65 8.91 -1.81 11.82
CA ASN A 65 10.21 -1.37 12.35
C ASN A 65 10.38 0.15 12.24
N TRP A 66 10.02 0.73 11.09
CA TRP A 66 10.07 2.18 10.90
C TRP A 66 9.15 2.93 11.86
N THR A 67 7.92 2.45 12.05
CA THR A 67 6.94 3.05 12.96
C THR A 67 7.45 3.05 14.40
N LYS A 68 8.06 1.95 14.86
CA LYS A 68 8.68 1.86 16.19
C LYS A 68 9.81 2.88 16.36
N THR A 69 10.73 2.94 15.40
CA THR A 69 11.85 3.90 15.43
C THR A 69 11.35 5.34 15.46
N LEU A 70 10.33 5.66 14.67
CA LEU A 70 9.73 7.00 14.64
C LEU A 70 9.07 7.36 15.97
N GLN A 71 8.38 6.43 16.62
CA GLN A 71 7.78 6.65 17.93
C GLN A 71 8.84 6.91 19.00
N GLU A 72 9.93 6.13 19.00
CA GLU A 72 11.04 6.33 19.94
C GLU A 72 11.67 7.72 19.74
N TRP A 73 11.93 8.13 18.50
CA TRP A 73 12.48 9.46 18.21
C TRP A 73 11.54 10.58 18.64
N ARG A 74 10.23 10.45 18.41
CA ARG A 74 9.24 11.41 18.88
C ARG A 74 9.20 11.50 20.41
N LYS A 75 9.34 10.37 21.10
CA LYS A 75 9.40 10.32 22.56
C LYS A 75 10.62 11.05 23.08
N ILE A 76 11.82 10.73 22.58
CA ILE A 76 13.07 11.42 22.94
C ILE A 76 12.97 12.92 22.65
N GLN A 77 12.44 13.29 21.48
CA GLN A 77 12.24 14.70 21.12
C GLN A 77 11.32 15.41 22.11
N THR A 78 10.22 14.76 22.51
CA THR A 78 9.26 15.33 23.47
C THR A 78 9.88 15.46 24.86
N GLU A 79 10.58 14.44 25.33
CA GLU A 79 11.30 14.45 26.61
C GLU A 79 12.42 15.50 26.66
N TYR A 80 13.07 15.77 25.52
CA TYR A 80 14.09 16.81 25.41
C TYR A 80 13.50 18.23 25.37
N LYS A 81 12.34 18.40 24.71
CA LYS A 81 11.62 19.68 24.67
C LYS A 81 10.99 20.04 26.02
N ASP A 82 10.67 19.05 26.84
CA ASP A 82 10.18 19.25 28.20
C ASP A 82 11.34 19.66 29.15
N PRO A 83 11.38 20.93 29.63
CA PRO A 83 12.47 21.42 30.46
C PRO A 83 12.60 20.68 31.80
N ALA A 84 11.49 20.15 32.33
CA ALA A 84 11.46 19.43 33.60
C ALA A 84 12.11 18.04 33.46
N LYS A 85 11.75 17.32 32.39
CA LYS A 85 12.33 16.01 32.08
C LYS A 85 13.79 16.10 31.67
N ARG A 86 14.18 17.14 30.93
CA ARG A 86 15.57 17.40 30.59
C ARG A 86 16.44 17.66 31.82
N LYS A 87 15.97 18.47 32.79
CA LYS A 87 16.67 18.69 34.07
C LYS A 87 16.77 17.41 34.88
N ALA A 88 15.70 16.61 34.96
CA ALA A 88 15.70 15.32 35.67
C ALA A 88 16.68 14.31 35.04
N LEU A 89 16.73 14.21 33.72
CA LEU A 89 17.66 13.33 33.00
C LEU A 89 19.13 13.73 33.21
N LEU A 90 19.43 15.04 33.17
CA LEU A 90 20.76 15.57 33.43
C LEU A 90 21.18 15.39 34.90
N ALA A 91 20.26 15.52 35.85
CA ALA A 91 20.51 15.24 37.26
C ALA A 91 20.83 13.76 37.49
N ARG A 92 20.04 12.85 36.90
CA ARG A 92 20.26 11.39 37.02
C ARG A 92 21.59 10.96 36.42
N ARG A 93 21.95 11.48 35.24
CA ARG A 93 23.26 11.23 34.62
C ARG A 93 24.43 11.77 35.44
N LYS A 94 24.26 12.92 36.11
CA LYS A 94 25.27 13.48 37.03
C LYS A 94 25.42 12.64 38.30
N GLU A 95 24.35 12.10 38.86
CA GLU A 95 24.41 11.19 40.02
C GLU A 95 25.05 9.84 39.66
N GLU A 96 24.69 9.24 38.52
CA GLU A 96 25.32 8.00 38.04
C GLU A 96 26.82 8.20 37.77
N ALA A 97 27.22 9.34 37.20
CA ALA A 97 28.63 9.69 36.99
C ALA A 97 29.39 9.95 38.30
N LYS A 98 28.74 10.51 39.33
CA LYS A 98 29.34 10.67 40.66
C LYS A 98 29.54 9.30 41.33
N LYS A 99 28.52 8.43 41.33
CA LYS A 99 28.63 7.07 41.91
C LYS A 99 29.78 6.27 41.27
N ARG A 100 29.88 6.26 39.94
CA ARG A 100 31.00 5.62 39.22
C ARG A 100 32.38 6.17 39.54
N LYS A 101 32.49 7.45 39.93
CA LYS A 101 33.75 8.08 40.36
C LYS A 101 34.06 7.89 41.85
N THR A 102 33.08 7.43 42.63
CA THR A 102 33.25 7.18 44.07
C THR A 102 33.49 5.69 44.35
N GLU A 103 33.07 4.82 43.43
CA GLU A 103 33.34 3.37 43.42
C GLU A 103 34.64 2.98 42.67
N SER A 104 35.36 3.93 42.09
CA SER A 104 36.69 3.73 41.47
C SER A 104 37.75 4.54 42.22
#